data_AF-A0A4Q6B4U6-F1
#
_entry.id   AF-A0A4Q6B4U6-F1
#
_cell.length_a   1.000
_cell.length_b   1.000
_cell.length_c   1.000
_cell.angle_alpha   90.00
_cell.angle_beta   90.00
_cell.angle_gamma   90.00
#
_symmetry.space_group_name_H-M   'P 1'
#
loop_
_entity.id
_entity.type
_entity.pdbx_description
1 polymer ?
#
loop_
_entity_poly.entity_id
_entity_poly.type
_entity_poly.pdbx_seq_one_letter_code
_entity_poly.pdbx_strand_id
1 'polypeptide(L)'
;MTLFKNILLLSVLFPIASSCKTVGSQSSMTKHDAGRFLNSNDFVMWGDFSEAEYQTLQAKIYSSKMLPIDHELTKRLQFWADTIRLKMIEVMPEVASVPAPKVRILKSDTVNAFAQAVKVSLAADIATVSTTAAQVPDAQPVTLGNPCSTACLEFKGNLEAKRRLLEEGQKRINPGCKVEVANDSLKLGDNCLAASGAVYDGPTRFNRYGTSQVFNYVTVLSESVKLMTESDMVVTIAHELGHYYLGHPLYLNTPDPAVPYNYLYIKTDRPDAGKPVPLPSNDPNYALVKEFDETIDFHYPVFEGQKYPTVLDLALAQSVSDGLNSGRIADRCITDTELKSCLAWGYEVTKPGQALVNWAFNSKADLFNPEKVAAGAAFALQFEEALAKHSAILRASDLITLQKELAKSLGAAAPPVELGTDKDLTIASFLPAYVEKAKIAIEANPKNVSRLTALISSKGLGFYTMEQEADDVATEILIELGFDPDLVVQNWLHFLDRSAQPQKEACKANYASGFKTPVWIGLSTEPHHGDCYRAYNAFQEMKNHQAFFEKHKVVKKIEAPGGSWEDVVATMKGKSFIAIPVK
;
A
#
# COMPACT_ATOMS: atom_id res chain seq x y z
N MET A 1 -43.74 21.04 -73.50
CA MET A 1 -43.34 21.80 -72.30
C MET A 1 -43.74 21.00 -71.08
N THR A 2 -42.73 20.35 -70.52
CA THR A 2 -42.74 19.47 -69.37
C THR A 2 -42.68 20.31 -68.10
N LEU A 3 -43.48 20.03 -67.07
CA LEU A 3 -43.03 20.01 -65.68
C LEU A 3 -44.13 19.46 -64.75
N PHE A 4 -43.98 18.18 -64.42
CA PHE A 4 -44.55 17.53 -63.24
C PHE A 4 -43.36 17.09 -62.37
N LYS A 5 -43.59 16.99 -61.05
CA LYS A 5 -42.70 16.49 -59.97
C LYS A 5 -41.94 17.57 -59.20
N ASN A 6 -42.39 17.83 -57.97
CA ASN A 6 -41.64 17.54 -56.74
C ASN A 6 -42.49 17.95 -55.52
N ILE A 7 -43.28 17.01 -55.02
CA ILE A 7 -43.81 17.07 -53.65
C ILE A 7 -42.64 16.64 -52.75
N LEU A 8 -42.03 17.62 -52.10
CA LEU A 8 -40.94 17.42 -51.15
C LEU A 8 -41.57 16.85 -49.86
N LEU A 9 -41.35 15.56 -49.63
CA LEU A 9 -41.49 14.93 -48.32
C LEU A 9 -40.54 15.64 -47.35
N LEU A 10 -41.05 16.53 -46.50
CA LEU A 10 -40.33 16.99 -45.32
C LEU A 10 -40.40 15.88 -44.27
N SER A 11 -39.52 14.90 -44.41
CA SER A 11 -39.21 13.97 -43.35
C SER A 11 -38.61 14.77 -42.19
N VAL A 12 -39.42 15.01 -41.16
CA VAL A 12 -38.98 15.51 -39.86
C VAL A 12 -38.09 14.42 -39.25
N LEU A 13 -36.80 14.47 -39.61
CA LEU A 13 -35.73 13.85 -38.85
C LEU A 13 -35.68 14.58 -37.50
N PHE A 14 -36.41 14.06 -36.52
CA PHE A 14 -36.07 14.31 -35.13
C PHE A 14 -34.63 13.85 -34.95
N PRO A 15 -33.66 14.75 -34.67
CA PRO A 15 -32.44 14.28 -34.06
C PRO A 15 -32.89 13.69 -32.73
N ILE A 16 -32.71 12.38 -32.57
CA ILE A 16 -32.48 11.80 -31.25
C ILE A 16 -31.20 12.49 -30.80
N ALA A 17 -31.35 13.69 -30.23
CA ALA A 17 -30.40 14.21 -29.29
C ALA A 17 -30.43 13.18 -28.17
N SER A 18 -29.53 12.20 -28.26
CA SER A 18 -28.94 11.61 -27.09
C SER A 18 -28.48 12.81 -26.29
N SER A 19 -29.33 13.25 -25.37
CA SER A 19 -28.89 13.99 -24.22
C SER A 19 -27.88 13.04 -23.59
N CYS A 20 -26.62 13.18 -23.97
CA CYS A 20 -25.57 13.19 -23.00
C CYS A 20 -26.12 14.13 -21.93
N LYS A 21 -26.79 13.56 -20.92
CA LYS A 21 -26.65 14.10 -19.58
C LYS A 21 -25.14 14.11 -19.42
N THR A 22 -24.52 15.23 -19.77
CA THR A 22 -23.52 15.79 -18.89
C THR A 22 -24.20 15.68 -17.55
N VAL A 23 -23.85 14.62 -16.81
CA VAL A 23 -24.07 14.57 -15.37
C VAL A 23 -23.45 15.88 -14.96
N GLY A 24 -24.30 16.90 -14.76
CA GLY A 24 -23.85 18.21 -14.37
C GLY A 24 -22.98 17.90 -13.19
N SER A 25 -21.70 18.23 -13.30
CA SER A 25 -20.77 18.17 -12.21
C SER A 25 -21.31 19.15 -11.18
N GLN A 26 -22.31 18.72 -10.41
CA GLN A 26 -22.50 19.20 -9.08
C GLN A 26 -21.27 18.68 -8.37
N SER A 27 -20.23 19.51 -8.48
CA SER A 27 -18.96 19.46 -7.79
C SER A 27 -19.24 19.02 -6.37
N SER A 28 -18.94 17.77 -6.09
CA SER A 28 -19.07 17.28 -4.76
C SER A 28 -17.89 17.78 -3.94
N MET A 29 -18.16 17.91 -2.66
CA MET A 29 -17.30 18.62 -1.70
C MET A 29 -16.07 17.81 -1.28
N THR A 30 -15.92 16.63 -1.87
CA THR A 30 -15.25 15.47 -1.32
C THR A 30 -13.80 15.40 -1.73
N LYS A 31 -12.97 14.84 -0.84
CA LYS A 31 -11.55 14.63 -1.12
C LYS A 31 -11.32 13.49 -2.12
N HIS A 32 -12.39 12.85 -2.57
CA HIS A 32 -12.49 12.07 -3.80
C HIS A 32 -13.58 12.69 -4.68
N ASP A 33 -13.75 12.24 -5.92
CA ASP A 33 -14.95 12.62 -6.67
C ASP A 33 -16.17 11.94 -5.98
N ALA A 34 -17.08 12.68 -5.32
CA ALA A 34 -18.20 12.05 -4.59
C ALA A 34 -19.12 11.35 -5.56
N GLY A 35 -19.69 10.25 -5.08
CA GLY A 35 -20.48 9.38 -5.93
C GLY A 35 -19.65 8.70 -7.03
N ARG A 36 -18.34 8.94 -7.12
CA ARG A 36 -17.43 8.20 -7.97
C ARG A 36 -16.65 7.22 -7.12
N PHE A 37 -17.17 6.01 -7.04
CA PHE A 37 -16.57 4.90 -6.29
C PHE A 37 -15.58 4.09 -7.11
N LEU A 38 -15.43 4.40 -8.40
CA LEU A 38 -14.66 3.61 -9.35
C LEU A 38 -13.57 4.47 -10.02
N ASN A 39 -12.32 4.06 -9.87
CA ASN A 39 -11.19 4.70 -10.54
C ASN A 39 -11.19 4.38 -12.05
N SER A 40 -11.42 3.11 -12.39
CA SER A 40 -11.47 2.62 -13.77
C SER A 40 -12.39 1.42 -13.89
N ASN A 41 -13.18 1.37 -14.96
CA ASN A 41 -13.99 0.21 -15.33
C ASN A 41 -13.29 -0.71 -16.35
N ASP A 42 -12.01 -0.49 -16.62
CA ASP A 42 -11.27 -1.32 -17.58
C ASP A 42 -11.13 -2.74 -17.03
N PHE A 43 -11.73 -3.72 -17.73
CA PHE A 43 -11.70 -5.13 -17.35
C PHE A 43 -10.30 -5.68 -17.13
N VAL A 44 -9.25 -5.09 -17.71
CA VAL A 44 -7.88 -5.56 -17.47
C VAL A 44 -7.36 -5.24 -16.07
N MET A 45 -7.96 -4.27 -15.36
CA MET A 45 -7.65 -4.01 -13.96
C MET A 45 -8.28 -5.03 -13.01
N TRP A 46 -9.36 -5.68 -13.44
CA TRP A 46 -10.20 -6.51 -12.61
C TRP A 46 -10.07 -7.98 -13.00
N GLY A 47 -9.74 -8.87 -12.07
CA GLY A 47 -9.83 -10.29 -12.33
C GLY A 47 -11.02 -10.92 -11.64
N ASP A 48 -11.80 -11.71 -12.38
CA ASP A 48 -12.81 -12.60 -11.81
C ASP A 48 -12.20 -13.99 -11.59
N PHE A 49 -11.72 -14.21 -10.37
CA PHE A 49 -11.03 -15.43 -10.01
C PHE A 49 -11.96 -16.43 -9.36
N SER A 50 -11.70 -17.70 -9.65
CA SER A 50 -12.41 -18.84 -9.07
C SER A 50 -12.00 -19.06 -7.61
N GLU A 51 -12.85 -19.79 -6.88
CA GLU A 51 -12.55 -20.20 -5.50
C GLU A 51 -11.27 -21.03 -5.42
N ALA A 52 -11.02 -21.88 -6.43
CA ALA A 52 -9.82 -22.71 -6.47
C ALA A 52 -8.55 -21.88 -6.66
N GLU A 53 -8.61 -20.82 -7.47
CA GLU A 53 -7.51 -19.86 -7.63
C GLU A 53 -7.27 -19.08 -6.32
N TYR A 54 -8.33 -18.66 -5.63
CA TYR A 54 -8.25 -18.08 -4.28
C TYR A 54 -7.57 -19.01 -3.29
N GLN A 55 -8.05 -20.25 -3.17
CA GLN A 55 -7.47 -21.25 -2.29
C GLN A 55 -5.99 -21.50 -2.61
N THR A 56 -5.62 -21.59 -3.89
CA THR A 56 -4.22 -21.81 -4.31
C THR A 56 -3.32 -20.65 -3.89
N LEU A 57 -3.79 -19.41 -4.01
CA LEU A 57 -3.03 -18.23 -3.59
C LEU A 57 -2.93 -18.14 -2.08
N GLN A 58 -4.05 -18.29 -1.38
CA GLN A 58 -4.06 -18.18 0.07
C GLN A 58 -3.27 -19.28 0.74
N ALA A 59 -3.27 -20.53 0.22
CA ALA A 59 -2.42 -21.60 0.75
C ALA A 59 -0.92 -21.29 0.72
N LYS A 60 -0.48 -20.42 -0.20
CA LYS A 60 0.92 -19.99 -0.33
C LYS A 60 1.27 -18.83 0.60
N ILE A 61 0.29 -17.96 0.88
CA ILE A 61 0.48 -16.73 1.66
C ILE A 61 0.18 -16.98 3.13
N TYR A 62 -0.90 -17.73 3.41
CA TYR A 62 -1.36 -18.08 4.74
C TYR A 62 -1.41 -19.60 4.88
N SER A 63 -0.90 -20.13 6.00
CA SER A 63 -0.98 -21.56 6.34
C SER A 63 -2.40 -22.02 6.74
N SER A 64 -3.43 -21.23 6.44
CA SER A 64 -4.66 -21.20 7.21
C SER A 64 -5.80 -22.03 6.60
N LYS A 65 -6.77 -22.30 7.46
CA LYS A 65 -8.06 -22.93 7.13
C LYS A 65 -9.08 -21.81 6.86
N MET A 66 -10.12 -22.06 6.07
CA MET A 66 -11.17 -21.06 5.77
C MET A 66 -12.55 -21.51 6.23
N LEU A 67 -13.47 -20.59 6.49
CA LEU A 67 -14.87 -20.95 6.65
C LEU A 67 -15.49 -21.28 5.28
N PRO A 68 -16.35 -22.31 5.19
CA PRO A 68 -17.11 -22.60 3.97
C PRO A 68 -17.90 -21.38 3.47
N ILE A 69 -18.06 -21.26 2.15
CA ILE A 69 -18.86 -20.19 1.53
C ILE A 69 -20.32 -20.22 1.98
N ASP A 70 -20.84 -21.40 2.29
CA ASP A 70 -22.21 -21.60 2.71
C ASP A 70 -22.43 -21.42 4.23
N HIS A 71 -21.36 -21.12 4.97
CA HIS A 71 -21.41 -20.79 6.39
C HIS A 71 -22.23 -19.52 6.64
N GLU A 72 -23.04 -19.49 7.70
CA GLU A 72 -23.95 -18.37 8.01
C GLU A 72 -23.20 -17.04 8.14
N LEU A 73 -22.09 -17.03 8.88
CA LEU A 73 -21.23 -15.86 9.00
C LEU A 73 -20.65 -15.38 7.66
N THR A 74 -20.19 -16.28 6.78
CA THR A 74 -19.70 -15.90 5.44
C THR A 74 -20.81 -15.28 4.60
N LYS A 75 -22.02 -15.88 4.63
CA LYS A 75 -23.21 -15.32 3.96
C LYS A 75 -23.60 -13.97 4.53
N ARG A 76 -23.50 -13.77 5.84
CA ARG A 76 -23.83 -12.52 6.53
C ARG A 76 -22.90 -11.38 6.07
N LEU A 77 -21.59 -11.63 6.02
CA LEU A 77 -20.65 -10.63 5.52
C LEU A 77 -20.79 -10.42 4.01
N GLN A 78 -21.05 -11.48 3.23
CA GLN A 78 -21.33 -11.36 1.81
C GLN A 78 -22.59 -10.51 1.55
N PHE A 79 -23.65 -10.67 2.34
CA PHE A 79 -24.85 -9.85 2.25
C PHE A 79 -24.52 -8.36 2.36
N TRP A 80 -23.66 -7.97 3.31
CA TRP A 80 -23.25 -6.58 3.46
C TRP A 80 -22.44 -6.09 2.27
N ALA A 81 -21.48 -6.88 1.78
CA ALA A 81 -20.71 -6.53 0.59
C ALA A 81 -21.61 -6.36 -0.66
N ASP A 82 -22.58 -7.26 -0.84
CA ASP A 82 -23.55 -7.19 -1.93
C ASP A 82 -24.45 -5.96 -1.80
N THR A 83 -24.91 -5.65 -0.59
CA THR A 83 -25.75 -4.49 -0.31
C THR A 83 -25.01 -3.17 -0.60
N ILE A 84 -23.76 -3.05 -0.14
CA ILE A 84 -22.88 -1.91 -0.42
C ILE A 84 -22.67 -1.77 -1.93
N ARG A 85 -22.35 -2.87 -2.64
CA ARG A 85 -22.20 -2.88 -4.10
C ARG A 85 -23.47 -2.41 -4.80
N LEU A 86 -24.64 -2.91 -4.42
CA LEU A 86 -25.91 -2.53 -5.04
C LEU A 86 -26.16 -1.02 -4.89
N LYS A 87 -25.85 -0.45 -3.71
CA LYS A 87 -25.96 0.98 -3.50
C LYS A 87 -24.93 1.77 -4.30
N MET A 88 -23.69 1.27 -4.42
CA MET A 88 -22.69 1.86 -5.32
C MET A 88 -23.13 1.83 -6.78
N ILE A 89 -23.82 0.78 -7.25
CA ILE A 89 -24.37 0.71 -8.61
C ILE A 89 -25.52 1.70 -8.81
N GLU A 90 -26.36 1.90 -7.79
CA GLU A 90 -27.44 2.90 -7.84
C GLU A 90 -26.88 4.31 -8.06
N VAL A 91 -25.77 4.63 -7.40
CA VAL A 91 -25.10 5.93 -7.51
C VAL A 91 -24.20 6.01 -8.76
N MET A 92 -23.51 4.91 -9.10
CA MET A 92 -22.53 4.81 -10.18
C MET A 92 -22.74 3.50 -10.99
N PRO A 93 -23.60 3.50 -12.02
CA PRO A 93 -23.97 2.29 -12.77
C PRO A 93 -22.78 1.54 -13.38
N GLU A 94 -21.67 2.22 -13.68
CA GLU A 94 -20.45 1.63 -14.22
C GLU A 94 -19.83 0.58 -13.27
N VAL A 95 -20.10 0.66 -11.96
CA VAL A 95 -19.68 -0.36 -10.98
C VAL A 95 -20.23 -1.74 -11.35
N ALA A 96 -21.34 -1.82 -12.09
CA ALA A 96 -21.92 -3.08 -12.52
C ALA A 96 -21.01 -3.88 -13.47
N SER A 97 -20.07 -3.23 -14.18
CA SER A 97 -19.12 -3.92 -15.06
C SER A 97 -17.91 -4.51 -14.32
N VAL A 98 -17.72 -4.15 -13.05
CA VAL A 98 -16.67 -4.71 -12.19
C VAL A 98 -17.15 -6.03 -11.59
N PRO A 99 -16.32 -7.09 -11.54
CA PRO A 99 -16.65 -8.34 -10.87
C PRO A 99 -17.18 -8.09 -9.46
N ALA A 100 -18.23 -8.82 -9.07
CA ALA A 100 -18.75 -8.72 -7.72
C ALA A 100 -17.70 -9.23 -6.71
N PRO A 101 -17.45 -8.48 -5.61
CA PRO A 101 -16.51 -8.88 -4.58
C PRO A 101 -17.07 -10.08 -3.80
N LYS A 102 -16.21 -11.04 -3.49
CA LYS A 102 -16.54 -12.26 -2.74
C LYS A 102 -15.88 -12.19 -1.37
N VAL A 103 -16.64 -12.26 -0.29
CA VAL A 103 -16.10 -12.23 1.07
C VAL A 103 -15.64 -13.63 1.49
N ARG A 104 -14.43 -13.76 2.04
CA ARG A 104 -13.91 -15.00 2.61
C ARG A 104 -13.36 -14.78 4.00
N ILE A 105 -13.59 -15.74 4.89
CA ILE A 105 -13.12 -15.68 6.28
C ILE A 105 -11.99 -16.70 6.47
N LEU A 106 -10.78 -16.19 6.69
CA LEU A 106 -9.60 -17.02 6.98
C LEU A 106 -9.42 -17.17 8.49
N LYS A 107 -9.01 -18.36 8.92
CA LYS A 107 -8.63 -18.61 10.31
C LYS A 107 -7.34 -17.85 10.61
N SER A 108 -7.42 -16.91 11.54
CA SER A 108 -6.28 -16.21 12.11
C SER A 108 -6.65 -15.71 13.51
N ASP A 109 -5.62 -15.51 14.31
CA ASP A 109 -5.59 -14.83 15.62
C ASP A 109 -5.25 -13.33 15.49
N THR A 110 -5.05 -12.83 14.27
CA THR A 110 -4.85 -11.41 14.00
C THR A 110 -6.14 -10.75 13.55
N VAL A 111 -6.32 -9.50 13.98
CA VAL A 111 -7.44 -8.65 13.57
C VAL A 111 -7.04 -7.95 12.28
N ASN A 112 -7.65 -8.35 11.17
CA ASN A 112 -7.51 -7.65 9.90
C ASN A 112 -8.67 -7.94 8.93
N ALA A 113 -8.81 -7.08 7.92
CA ALA A 113 -9.48 -7.37 6.66
C ALA A 113 -8.67 -6.70 5.54
N PHE A 114 -8.78 -7.20 4.31
CA PHE A 114 -8.07 -6.59 3.18
C PHE A 114 -8.72 -6.93 1.83
N ALA A 115 -8.79 -5.94 0.95
CA ALA A 115 -8.78 -6.13 -0.50
C ALA A 115 -7.34 -6.25 -0.99
N GLN A 116 -7.07 -7.21 -1.88
CA GLN A 116 -5.70 -7.46 -2.37
C GLN A 116 -5.60 -7.39 -3.90
N ALA A 117 -4.38 -7.21 -4.39
CA ALA A 117 -4.04 -7.47 -5.77
C ALA A 117 -3.49 -8.89 -5.90
N VAL A 118 -3.67 -9.48 -7.08
CA VAL A 118 -3.03 -10.74 -7.44
C VAL A 118 -2.06 -10.50 -8.59
N LYS A 119 -0.86 -11.09 -8.49
CA LYS A 119 0.08 -11.10 -9.59
C LYS A 119 -0.44 -12.03 -10.69
N VAL A 120 -0.53 -11.50 -11.90
CA VAL A 120 -0.90 -12.25 -13.09
C VAL A 120 0.28 -12.28 -14.07
N SER A 121 0.49 -13.43 -14.68
CA SER A 121 1.42 -13.60 -15.79
C SER A 121 0.62 -13.67 -17.08
N LEU A 122 1.04 -12.91 -18.10
CA LEU A 122 0.58 -13.13 -19.45
C LEU A 122 1.73 -13.74 -20.26
N ALA A 123 1.49 -14.88 -20.89
CA ALA A 123 2.36 -15.41 -21.94
C ALA A 123 2.02 -14.74 -23.29
N ALA A 124 2.97 -13.98 -23.83
CA ALA A 124 2.88 -13.35 -25.14
C ALA A 124 4.28 -13.08 -25.70
N ASP A 125 4.43 -13.15 -27.01
CA ASP A 125 5.62 -12.65 -27.70
C ASP A 125 5.56 -11.12 -27.73
N ILE A 126 6.45 -10.46 -27.00
CA ILE A 126 6.48 -9.01 -26.83
C ILE A 126 7.80 -8.50 -27.40
N ALA A 127 7.74 -7.70 -28.46
CA ALA A 127 8.88 -7.03 -29.06
C ALA A 127 8.96 -5.57 -28.62
N THR A 128 10.17 -5.06 -28.43
CA THR A 128 10.42 -3.62 -28.30
C THR A 128 10.60 -2.99 -29.68
N VAL A 129 10.19 -1.74 -29.87
CA VAL A 129 10.57 -0.99 -31.08
C VAL A 129 12.07 -0.70 -31.01
N SER A 130 12.91 -1.54 -31.61
CA SER A 130 14.25 -1.12 -32.02
C SER A 130 14.27 -1.17 -33.55
N THR A 131 14.48 -0.02 -34.16
CA THR A 131 14.22 0.26 -35.59
C THR A 131 15.17 -0.41 -36.56
N THR A 132 16.12 -1.25 -36.12
CA THR A 132 17.20 -1.72 -37.01
C THR A 132 17.77 -3.12 -36.75
N ALA A 133 17.38 -3.85 -35.70
CA ALA A 133 18.04 -5.13 -35.47
C ALA A 133 17.29 -6.31 -36.09
N ALA A 134 18.08 -7.12 -36.80
CA ALA A 134 17.72 -8.51 -37.10
C ALA A 134 17.20 -9.19 -35.83
N GLN A 135 16.11 -9.96 -35.96
CA GLN A 135 15.69 -10.90 -34.94
C GLN A 135 16.93 -11.63 -34.45
N VAL A 136 17.32 -11.47 -33.18
CA VAL A 136 18.30 -12.36 -32.57
C VAL A 136 17.56 -13.68 -32.40
N PRO A 137 17.84 -14.71 -33.24
CA PRO A 137 17.01 -15.92 -33.26
C PRO A 137 17.11 -16.72 -31.95
N ASP A 138 18.12 -16.40 -31.12
CA ASP A 138 18.50 -17.13 -29.91
C ASP A 138 18.51 -16.27 -28.63
N ALA A 139 17.84 -15.10 -28.60
CA ALA A 139 17.74 -14.34 -27.35
C ALA A 139 16.95 -15.15 -26.32
N GLN A 140 17.58 -15.48 -25.19
CA GLN A 140 16.90 -16.14 -24.08
C GLN A 140 15.75 -15.24 -23.62
N PRO A 141 14.51 -15.75 -23.61
CA PRO A 141 13.37 -14.93 -23.28
C PRO A 141 13.49 -14.43 -21.84
N VAL A 142 13.41 -13.11 -21.68
CA VAL A 142 13.35 -12.45 -20.38
C VAL A 142 11.90 -12.13 -20.00
N THR A 143 11.62 -11.98 -18.71
CA THR A 143 10.33 -11.52 -18.21
C THR A 143 10.35 -10.00 -18.09
N LEU A 144 9.37 -9.32 -18.68
CA LEU A 144 9.16 -7.90 -18.44
C LEU A 144 8.36 -7.70 -17.14
N GLY A 145 8.80 -6.77 -16.30
CA GLY A 145 8.18 -6.51 -14.99
C GLY A 145 8.71 -7.41 -13.88
N ASN A 146 7.98 -7.48 -12.76
CA ASN A 146 8.40 -8.25 -11.59
C ASN A 146 8.28 -9.75 -11.90
N PRO A 147 9.37 -10.54 -11.91
CA PRO A 147 9.32 -11.95 -12.24
C PRO A 147 8.37 -12.68 -11.29
N CYS A 148 7.49 -13.49 -11.87
CA CYS A 148 6.53 -14.31 -11.15
C CYS A 148 7.23 -15.44 -10.39
N SER A 149 7.77 -15.15 -9.20
CA SER A 149 8.66 -16.08 -8.50
C SER A 149 7.95 -17.28 -7.88
N THR A 150 6.70 -17.19 -7.39
CA THR A 150 6.02 -18.35 -6.76
C THR A 150 4.48 -18.40 -6.79
N ALA A 151 3.76 -17.29 -6.99
CA ALA A 151 2.28 -17.25 -6.87
C ALA A 151 1.60 -16.36 -7.92
N CYS A 152 1.81 -16.64 -9.20
CA CYS A 152 1.09 -15.96 -10.28
C CYS A 152 -0.01 -16.82 -10.89
N LEU A 153 -1.11 -16.18 -11.27
CA LEU A 153 -2.15 -16.77 -12.10
C LEU A 153 -1.90 -16.43 -13.57
N GLU A 154 -2.15 -17.37 -14.47
CA GLU A 154 -2.06 -17.10 -15.91
C GLU A 154 -3.29 -16.28 -16.36
N PHE A 155 -3.05 -15.15 -17.04
CA PHE A 155 -4.10 -14.30 -17.58
C PHE A 155 -4.73 -14.94 -18.82
N LYS A 156 -6.02 -15.27 -18.74
CA LYS A 156 -6.78 -16.02 -19.76
C LYS A 156 -7.42 -15.11 -20.83
N GLY A 157 -6.70 -14.07 -21.28
CA GLY A 157 -7.17 -13.15 -22.32
C GLY A 157 -6.69 -13.49 -23.73
N ASN A 158 -7.41 -13.04 -24.75
CA ASN A 158 -6.92 -13.03 -26.13
C ASN A 158 -5.78 -11.99 -26.32
N LEU A 159 -5.17 -11.93 -27.50
CA LEU A 159 -4.03 -11.04 -27.75
C LEU A 159 -4.36 -9.55 -27.50
N GLU A 160 -5.56 -9.11 -27.84
CA GLU A 160 -6.02 -7.73 -27.57
C GLU A 160 -6.21 -7.44 -26.07
N ALA A 161 -6.77 -8.38 -25.32
CA ALA A 161 -6.86 -8.26 -23.86
C ALA A 161 -5.46 -8.24 -23.21
N LYS A 162 -4.53 -9.05 -23.72
CA LYS A 162 -3.12 -9.04 -23.29
C LYS A 162 -2.44 -7.71 -23.63
N ARG A 163 -2.68 -7.15 -24.82
CA ARG A 163 -2.22 -5.82 -25.23
C ARG A 163 -2.68 -4.76 -24.24
N ARG A 164 -3.98 -4.72 -23.95
CA ARG A 164 -4.57 -3.77 -22.99
C ARG A 164 -4.00 -3.93 -21.58
N LEU A 165 -3.89 -5.15 -21.09
CA LEU A 165 -3.32 -5.43 -19.76
C LEU A 165 -1.87 -4.95 -19.66
N LEU A 166 -1.06 -5.23 -20.69
CA LEU A 166 0.32 -4.77 -20.78
C LEU A 166 0.38 -3.24 -20.85
N GLU A 167 -0.45 -2.61 -21.68
CA GLU A 167 -0.51 -1.16 -21.82
C GLU A 167 -0.91 -0.47 -20.52
N GLU A 168 -1.98 -0.91 -19.86
CA GLU A 168 -2.44 -0.32 -18.59
C GLU A 168 -1.42 -0.54 -17.45
N GLY A 169 -0.80 -1.71 -17.38
CA GLY A 169 0.29 -1.95 -16.42
C GLY A 169 1.49 -1.03 -16.66
N GLN A 170 1.84 -0.78 -17.91
CA GLN A 170 2.93 0.12 -18.27
C GLN A 170 2.56 1.60 -18.14
N LYS A 171 1.31 2.00 -18.40
CA LYS A 171 0.83 3.38 -18.24
C LYS A 171 0.94 3.87 -16.80
N ARG A 172 0.81 2.97 -15.83
CA ARG A 172 1.05 3.31 -14.42
C ARG A 172 2.46 3.82 -14.19
N ILE A 173 3.45 3.26 -14.89
CA ILE A 173 4.87 3.66 -14.74
C ILE A 173 5.22 4.77 -15.74
N ASN A 174 4.68 4.67 -16.97
CA ASN A 174 4.94 5.55 -18.10
C ASN A 174 3.59 5.96 -18.73
N PRO A 175 2.96 7.09 -18.31
CA PRO A 175 1.63 7.49 -18.78
C PRO A 175 1.47 7.59 -20.31
N GLY A 176 2.58 7.80 -21.03
CA GLY A 176 2.62 7.84 -22.49
C GLY A 176 2.72 6.48 -23.18
N CYS A 177 2.86 5.36 -22.46
CA CYS A 177 3.08 4.05 -23.07
C CYS A 177 1.92 3.63 -23.98
N LYS A 178 2.28 3.08 -25.15
CA LYS A 178 1.36 2.48 -26.12
C LYS A 178 1.85 1.10 -26.50
N VAL A 179 0.92 0.16 -26.62
CA VAL A 179 1.19 -1.21 -27.03
C VAL A 179 0.35 -1.53 -28.24
N GLU A 180 1.00 -1.99 -29.31
CA GLU A 180 0.36 -2.38 -30.57
C GLU A 180 0.28 -3.91 -30.68
N VAL A 181 -0.73 -4.39 -31.38
CA VAL A 181 -0.78 -5.79 -31.83
C VAL A 181 -0.13 -5.87 -33.21
N ALA A 182 0.87 -6.73 -33.36
CA ALA A 182 1.60 -6.93 -34.60
C ALA A 182 1.61 -8.43 -34.93
N ASN A 183 0.76 -8.84 -35.87
CA ASN A 183 0.49 -10.25 -36.18
C ASN A 183 0.07 -11.01 -34.90
N ASP A 184 0.86 -11.99 -34.48
CA ASP A 184 0.65 -12.80 -33.27
C ASP A 184 1.48 -12.32 -32.07
N SER A 185 2.03 -11.11 -32.14
CA SER A 185 2.90 -10.52 -31.11
C SER A 185 2.37 -9.17 -30.61
N LEU A 186 2.89 -8.75 -29.46
CA LEU A 186 2.70 -7.41 -28.91
C LEU A 186 3.95 -6.58 -29.17
N LYS A 187 3.77 -5.31 -29.49
CA LYS A 187 4.87 -4.37 -29.74
C LYS A 187 4.78 -3.21 -28.76
N LEU A 188 5.79 -3.06 -27.91
CA LEU A 188 5.91 -1.95 -26.96
C LEU A 188 6.48 -0.72 -27.65
N GLY A 189 5.78 0.41 -27.54
CA GLY A 189 6.28 1.72 -27.94
C GLY A 189 7.54 2.13 -27.16
N ASP A 190 8.36 3.02 -27.75
CA ASP A 190 9.63 3.50 -27.17
C ASP A 190 9.46 4.05 -25.74
N ASN A 191 8.33 4.71 -25.52
CA ASN A 191 7.90 5.36 -24.29
C ASN A 191 7.52 4.37 -23.17
N CYS A 192 7.47 3.06 -23.43
CA CYS A 192 7.12 2.07 -22.42
C CYS A 192 8.30 1.60 -21.56
N LEU A 193 9.55 1.84 -21.96
CA LEU A 193 10.74 1.28 -21.27
C LEU A 193 11.48 2.31 -20.40
N ALA A 194 11.26 3.60 -20.62
CA ALA A 194 12.12 4.70 -20.14
C ALA A 194 12.23 4.80 -18.60
N ALA A 195 11.17 4.51 -17.85
CA ALA A 195 11.17 4.71 -16.39
C ALA A 195 11.50 3.47 -15.56
N SER A 196 11.71 2.30 -16.17
CA SER A 196 11.99 1.08 -15.38
C SER A 196 13.39 1.04 -14.76
N GLY A 197 14.27 2.00 -15.10
CA GLY A 197 15.69 1.99 -14.72
C GLY A 197 16.50 0.85 -15.37
N ALA A 198 15.83 -0.13 -15.97
CA ALA A 198 16.42 -1.15 -16.80
C ALA A 198 16.71 -0.54 -18.17
N VAL A 199 17.96 -0.10 -18.36
CA VAL A 199 18.47 0.24 -19.68
C VAL A 199 18.64 -1.08 -20.44
N TYR A 200 17.66 -1.41 -21.27
CA TYR A 200 17.80 -2.49 -22.24
C TYR A 200 18.53 -1.92 -23.45
N ASP A 201 19.85 -2.14 -23.52
CA ASP A 201 20.66 -1.77 -24.67
C ASP A 201 20.34 -2.70 -25.85
N GLY A 202 19.28 -2.36 -26.57
CA GLY A 202 18.92 -3.00 -27.84
C GLY A 202 17.54 -3.66 -27.87
N PRO A 203 17.24 -4.32 -29.00
CA PRO A 203 15.98 -5.03 -29.21
C PRO A 203 15.89 -6.17 -28.20
N THR A 204 14.84 -6.12 -27.39
CA THR A 204 14.56 -7.17 -26.42
C THR A 204 13.26 -7.84 -26.81
N ARG A 205 13.21 -9.16 -26.75
CA ARG A 205 11.96 -9.92 -26.82
C ARG A 205 11.66 -10.52 -25.46
N PHE A 206 10.42 -10.36 -25.03
CA PHE A 206 9.90 -10.97 -23.82
C PHE A 206 8.87 -12.03 -24.24
N ASN A 207 8.86 -13.19 -23.57
CA ASN A 207 7.81 -14.19 -23.78
C ASN A 207 6.73 -14.15 -22.69
N ARG A 208 6.97 -13.37 -21.63
CA ARG A 208 6.10 -13.20 -20.48
C ARG A 208 6.19 -11.78 -19.93
N TYR A 209 5.05 -11.30 -19.44
CA TYR A 209 4.96 -10.09 -18.65
C TYR A 209 4.22 -10.39 -17.34
N GLY A 210 4.78 -9.89 -16.23
CA GLY A 210 4.18 -9.95 -14.91
C GLY A 210 3.56 -8.62 -14.53
N THR A 211 2.29 -8.61 -14.15
CA THR A 211 1.59 -7.44 -13.61
C THR A 211 0.61 -7.84 -12.52
N SER A 212 -0.23 -6.92 -12.06
CA SER A 212 -1.24 -7.19 -11.04
C SER A 212 -2.64 -6.77 -11.48
N GLN A 213 -3.64 -7.55 -11.07
CA GLN A 213 -5.07 -7.22 -11.15
C GLN A 213 -5.65 -7.13 -9.75
N VAL A 214 -6.71 -6.34 -9.57
CA VAL A 214 -7.49 -6.35 -8.33
C VAL A 214 -8.16 -7.71 -8.21
N PHE A 215 -8.02 -8.31 -7.03
CA PHE A 215 -8.59 -9.60 -6.73
C PHE A 215 -10.05 -9.43 -6.30
N ASN A 216 -11.00 -10.14 -6.92
CA ASN A 216 -12.42 -10.05 -6.57
C ASN A 216 -12.80 -10.71 -5.24
N TYR A 217 -11.89 -10.72 -4.28
CA TYR A 217 -12.10 -11.24 -2.93
C TYR A 217 -11.71 -10.19 -1.89
N VAL A 218 -12.62 -9.97 -0.94
CA VAL A 218 -12.32 -9.28 0.32
C VAL A 218 -12.08 -10.36 1.37
N THR A 219 -10.88 -10.37 1.95
CA THR A 219 -10.51 -11.37 2.95
C THR A 219 -10.67 -10.77 4.33
N VAL A 220 -11.40 -11.47 5.20
CA VAL A 220 -11.62 -11.11 6.60
C VAL A 220 -10.94 -12.15 7.47
N LEU A 221 -10.21 -11.72 8.50
CA LEU A 221 -9.58 -12.63 9.44
C LEU A 221 -10.54 -12.95 10.60
N SER A 222 -10.55 -14.21 11.02
CA SER A 222 -11.55 -14.70 11.99
C SER A 222 -11.49 -14.00 13.34
N GLU A 223 -10.34 -13.45 13.75
CA GLU A 223 -10.25 -12.71 15.00
C GLU A 223 -11.02 -11.38 14.94
N SER A 224 -11.00 -10.69 13.79
CA SER A 224 -11.82 -9.48 13.57
C SER A 224 -13.28 -9.76 13.89
N VAL A 225 -13.81 -10.87 13.36
CA VAL A 225 -15.21 -11.24 13.53
C VAL A 225 -15.57 -11.59 14.99
N LYS A 226 -14.61 -12.09 15.78
CA LYS A 226 -14.85 -12.38 17.20
C LYS A 226 -14.89 -11.12 18.07
N LEU A 227 -14.11 -10.12 17.70
CA LEU A 227 -13.87 -8.93 18.53
C LEU A 227 -14.71 -7.71 18.12
N MET A 228 -15.27 -7.73 16.90
CA MET A 228 -16.05 -6.63 16.33
C MET A 228 -17.56 -6.86 16.48
N THR A 229 -18.27 -5.76 16.67
CA THR A 229 -19.73 -5.75 16.48
C THR A 229 -20.06 -5.90 15.00
N GLU A 230 -21.32 -6.18 14.67
CA GLU A 230 -21.74 -6.18 13.27
C GLU A 230 -21.50 -4.83 12.61
N SER A 231 -21.81 -3.72 13.28
CA SER A 231 -21.59 -2.38 12.74
C SER A 231 -20.12 -2.10 12.43
N ASP A 232 -19.20 -2.46 13.33
CA ASP A 232 -17.75 -2.36 13.08
C ASP A 232 -17.33 -3.20 11.85
N MET A 233 -17.90 -4.41 11.71
CA MET A 233 -17.63 -5.27 10.55
C MET A 233 -18.20 -4.69 9.25
N VAL A 234 -19.38 -4.06 9.28
CA VAL A 234 -19.96 -3.39 8.10
C VAL A 234 -19.09 -2.20 7.69
N VAL A 235 -18.60 -1.40 8.64
CA VAL A 235 -17.65 -0.33 8.38
C VAL A 235 -16.38 -0.88 7.74
N THR A 236 -15.82 -1.93 8.32
CA THR A 236 -14.60 -2.58 7.80
C THR A 236 -14.82 -3.09 6.37
N ILE A 237 -15.94 -3.75 6.08
CA ILE A 237 -16.26 -4.20 4.71
C ILE A 237 -16.44 -3.02 3.75
N ALA A 238 -17.11 -1.94 4.16
CA ALA A 238 -17.27 -0.74 3.33
C ALA A 238 -15.92 -0.10 2.99
N HIS A 239 -15.02 -0.03 3.98
CA HIS A 239 -13.64 0.42 3.80
C HIS A 239 -12.87 -0.46 2.80
N GLU A 240 -12.90 -1.79 2.97
CA GLU A 240 -12.24 -2.70 2.03
C GLU A 240 -12.82 -2.63 0.61
N LEU A 241 -14.12 -2.38 0.48
CA LEU A 241 -14.75 -2.15 -0.81
C LEU A 241 -14.32 -0.82 -1.43
N GLY A 242 -14.02 0.20 -0.64
CA GLY A 242 -13.32 1.40 -1.10
C GLY A 242 -11.99 1.04 -1.76
N HIS A 243 -11.13 0.27 -1.08
CA HIS A 243 -9.88 -0.22 -1.68
C HIS A 243 -10.11 -1.04 -2.94
N TYR A 244 -11.09 -1.95 -2.92
CA TYR A 244 -11.45 -2.77 -4.06
C TYR A 244 -11.80 -1.90 -5.27
N TYR A 245 -12.85 -1.08 -5.19
CA TYR A 245 -13.39 -0.33 -6.33
C TYR A 245 -12.50 0.84 -6.78
N LEU A 246 -11.68 1.41 -5.90
CA LEU A 246 -10.69 2.41 -6.30
C LEU A 246 -9.43 1.78 -6.94
N GLY A 247 -9.31 0.45 -6.86
CA GLY A 247 -8.17 -0.30 -7.39
C GLY A 247 -6.88 -0.04 -6.61
N HIS A 248 -7.00 0.39 -5.35
CA HIS A 248 -5.89 0.70 -4.45
C HIS A 248 -4.80 -0.37 -4.39
N PRO A 249 -5.11 -1.69 -4.34
CA PRO A 249 -4.08 -2.72 -4.26
C PRO A 249 -3.12 -2.74 -5.45
N LEU A 250 -3.49 -2.13 -6.57
CA LEU A 250 -2.65 -2.01 -7.77
C LEU A 250 -1.55 -0.95 -7.63
N TYR A 251 -1.68 -0.03 -6.68
CA TYR A 251 -0.77 1.09 -6.49
C TYR A 251 0.20 0.90 -5.32
N LEU A 252 -0.03 -0.09 -4.44
CA LEU A 252 0.80 -0.38 -3.26
C LEU A 252 2.29 -0.63 -3.60
N ASN A 253 2.61 -1.02 -4.83
CA ASN A 253 3.99 -1.29 -5.27
C ASN A 253 4.42 -0.42 -6.47
N THR A 254 3.67 0.64 -6.77
CA THR A 254 4.03 1.57 -7.83
C THR A 254 5.07 2.56 -7.29
N PRO A 255 6.19 2.83 -7.99
CA PRO A 255 7.16 3.81 -7.55
C PRO A 255 6.57 5.22 -7.43
N ASP A 256 6.99 5.95 -6.40
CA ASP A 256 6.64 7.35 -6.13
C ASP A 256 7.44 8.28 -7.08
N PRO A 257 6.90 8.57 -8.28
CA PRO A 257 5.90 9.65 -8.39
C PRO A 257 4.61 9.23 -9.12
N ALA A 258 4.48 7.95 -9.47
CA ALA A 258 3.36 7.44 -10.24
C ALA A 258 2.16 7.02 -9.37
N VAL A 259 2.33 7.03 -8.04
CA VAL A 259 1.25 6.73 -7.10
C VAL A 259 0.31 7.95 -7.04
N PRO A 260 -1.00 7.80 -7.33
CA PRO A 260 -1.95 8.91 -7.24
C PRO A 260 -2.43 9.16 -5.79
N TYR A 261 -1.59 8.81 -4.80
CA TYR A 261 -1.85 8.81 -3.37
C TYR A 261 -0.58 9.17 -2.60
N ASN A 262 -0.74 9.38 -1.29
CA ASN A 262 0.34 9.61 -0.33
C ASN A 262 1.14 10.89 -0.62
N TYR A 263 0.42 11.99 -0.85
CA TYR A 263 1.02 13.30 -1.08
C TYR A 263 0.43 14.37 -0.18
N LEU A 264 1.22 15.41 0.08
CA LEU A 264 0.74 16.64 0.71
C LEU A 264 0.01 17.52 -0.32
N TYR A 265 -1.02 18.21 0.14
CA TYR A 265 -1.83 19.14 -0.66
C TYR A 265 -2.18 20.39 0.16
N ILE A 266 -2.53 21.48 -0.52
CA ILE A 266 -3.03 22.70 0.13
C ILE A 266 -4.50 22.49 0.48
N LYS A 267 -4.83 22.52 1.79
CA LYS A 267 -6.23 22.51 2.23
C LYS A 267 -6.92 23.75 1.70
N THR A 268 -8.13 23.54 1.23
CA THR A 268 -9.00 24.59 0.76
C THR A 268 -10.24 24.59 1.63
N ASP A 269 -10.64 25.78 2.08
CA ASP A 269 -11.90 25.97 2.80
C ASP A 269 -13.11 25.97 1.84
N ARG A 270 -12.83 25.86 0.53
CA ARG A 270 -13.89 25.77 -0.47
C ARG A 270 -14.64 24.46 -0.30
N PRO A 271 -15.95 24.53 -0.04
CA PRO A 271 -16.77 23.34 0.04
C PRO A 271 -16.93 22.67 -1.32
N ASP A 272 -16.56 23.26 -2.45
CA ASP A 272 -16.72 22.66 -3.79
C ASP A 272 -15.40 22.16 -4.41
N ALA A 273 -14.37 21.98 -3.59
CA ALA A 273 -13.11 21.42 -4.07
C ALA A 273 -13.27 19.92 -4.35
N GLY A 274 -12.91 19.49 -5.57
CA GLY A 274 -12.81 18.07 -5.90
C GLY A 274 -11.59 17.42 -5.23
N LYS A 275 -11.21 16.24 -5.76
CA LYS A 275 -10.03 15.49 -5.30
C LYS A 275 -8.81 16.42 -5.11
N PRO A 276 -8.09 16.33 -3.96
CA PRO A 276 -6.90 17.13 -3.72
C PRO A 276 -5.90 17.03 -4.86
N VAL A 277 -5.23 18.14 -5.14
CA VAL A 277 -4.13 18.18 -6.11
C VAL A 277 -2.81 18.11 -5.35
N PRO A 278 -1.86 17.25 -5.75
CA PRO A 278 -0.54 17.21 -5.15
C PRO A 278 0.12 18.59 -5.11
N LEU A 279 0.84 18.88 -4.02
CA LEU A 279 1.58 20.12 -3.88
C LEU A 279 2.59 20.27 -5.03
N PRO A 280 2.51 21.33 -5.85
CA PRO A 280 3.45 21.54 -6.94
C PRO A 280 4.89 21.66 -6.44
N SER A 281 5.86 21.16 -7.22
CA SER A 281 7.28 21.24 -6.85
C SER A 281 7.84 22.66 -6.77
N ASN A 282 7.14 23.63 -7.33
CA ASN A 282 7.46 25.06 -7.24
C ASN A 282 6.75 25.78 -6.08
N ASP A 283 5.94 25.09 -5.26
CA ASP A 283 5.32 25.67 -4.07
C ASP A 283 6.38 25.96 -2.99
N PRO A 284 6.32 27.10 -2.29
CA PRO A 284 7.28 27.44 -1.24
C PRO A 284 7.33 26.43 -0.08
N ASN A 285 6.28 25.62 0.12
CA ASN A 285 6.27 24.58 1.16
C ASN A 285 6.79 23.23 0.67
N TYR A 286 7.15 23.07 -0.62
CA TYR A 286 7.60 21.79 -1.15
C TYR A 286 8.87 21.26 -0.46
N ALA A 287 9.78 22.15 -0.03
CA ALA A 287 10.95 21.76 0.75
C ALA A 287 10.58 21.16 2.11
N LEU A 288 9.51 21.68 2.75
CA LEU A 288 8.98 21.14 4.01
C LEU A 288 8.35 19.76 3.82
N VAL A 289 7.65 19.54 2.69
CA VAL A 289 7.12 18.23 2.31
C VAL A 289 8.25 17.22 2.20
N LYS A 290 9.29 17.57 1.45
CA LYS A 290 10.46 16.73 1.29
C LYS A 290 11.14 16.40 2.63
N GLU A 291 11.31 17.38 3.52
CA GLU A 291 11.86 17.15 4.87
C GLU A 291 10.97 16.20 5.67
N PHE A 292 9.64 16.34 5.58
CA PHE A 292 8.70 15.46 6.27
C PHE A 292 8.76 14.03 5.76
N ASP A 293 8.69 13.82 4.45
CA ASP A 293 8.77 12.49 3.82
C ASP A 293 10.09 11.79 4.15
N GLU A 294 11.21 12.51 4.09
CA GLU A 294 12.52 12.00 4.49
C GLU A 294 12.58 11.64 5.99
N THR A 295 11.87 12.37 6.86
CA THR A 295 11.89 12.12 8.31
C THR A 295 11.02 10.92 8.71
N ILE A 296 9.84 10.78 8.10
CA ILE A 296 8.87 9.72 8.45
C ILE A 296 9.27 8.35 7.90
N ASP A 297 9.97 8.30 6.77
CA ASP A 297 10.39 7.05 6.11
C ASP A 297 11.31 6.15 6.94
N PHE A 298 11.85 6.69 8.03
CA PHE A 298 12.83 6.02 8.88
C PHE A 298 12.48 6.08 10.37
N HIS A 299 11.21 6.27 10.70
CA HIS A 299 10.78 6.16 12.09
C HIS A 299 10.51 4.69 12.46
N TYR A 300 11.54 4.01 12.97
CA TYR A 300 11.43 2.63 13.44
C TYR A 300 11.18 2.55 14.96
N PRO A 301 10.32 1.64 15.44
CA PRO A 301 10.15 1.41 16.87
C PRO A 301 11.44 0.85 17.49
N VAL A 302 11.69 1.17 18.76
CA VAL A 302 12.72 0.50 19.57
C VAL A 302 12.09 -0.76 20.18
N PHE A 303 12.70 -1.92 19.94
CA PHE A 303 12.27 -3.20 20.46
C PHE A 303 12.77 -3.43 21.89
N GLU A 304 12.00 -4.20 22.64
CA GLU A 304 12.39 -4.61 23.99
C GLU A 304 13.70 -5.41 23.95
N GLY A 305 14.65 -5.05 24.81
CA GLY A 305 15.94 -5.71 24.94
C GLY A 305 17.05 -5.18 24.02
N GLN A 306 16.72 -4.34 23.03
CA GLN A 306 17.75 -3.72 22.18
C GLN A 306 18.67 -2.80 22.99
N LYS A 307 19.96 -2.86 22.66
CA LYS A 307 20.98 -1.95 23.16
C LYS A 307 21.02 -0.65 22.35
N TYR A 308 20.72 -0.71 21.06
CA TYR A 308 20.73 0.39 20.12
C TYR A 308 19.33 0.63 19.54
N PRO A 309 18.93 1.88 19.22
CA PRO A 309 17.67 2.09 18.53
C PRO A 309 17.68 1.42 17.15
N THR A 310 16.55 0.86 16.70
CA THR A 310 16.43 0.12 15.43
C THR A 310 16.96 0.86 14.20
N VAL A 311 16.78 2.18 14.10
CA VAL A 311 17.40 3.01 13.05
C VAL A 311 18.91 2.82 12.99
N LEU A 312 19.56 2.84 14.16
CA LEU A 312 21.00 2.72 14.25
C LEU A 312 21.45 1.29 13.93
N ASP A 313 20.72 0.27 14.41
CA ASP A 313 20.99 -1.12 14.05
C ASP A 313 20.91 -1.35 12.54
N LEU A 314 19.88 -0.81 11.87
CA LEU A 314 19.74 -0.93 10.42
C LEU A 314 20.88 -0.25 9.67
N ALA A 315 21.26 0.96 10.09
CA ALA A 315 22.37 1.68 9.47
C ALA A 315 23.72 0.96 9.69
N LEU A 316 23.95 0.39 10.88
CA LEU A 316 25.13 -0.42 11.19
C LEU A 316 25.13 -1.72 10.38
N ALA A 317 24.02 -2.44 10.34
CA ALA A 317 23.88 -3.69 9.60
C ALA A 317 24.15 -3.50 8.11
N GLN A 318 23.55 -2.47 7.50
CA GLN A 318 23.81 -2.12 6.10
C GLN A 318 25.28 -1.75 5.90
N SER A 319 25.85 -0.91 6.77
CA SER A 319 27.23 -0.47 6.60
C SER A 319 28.27 -1.57 6.79
N VAL A 320 28.05 -2.52 7.70
CA VAL A 320 28.91 -3.70 7.86
C VAL A 320 28.80 -4.60 6.62
N SER A 321 27.59 -4.80 6.09
CA SER A 321 27.39 -5.56 4.85
C SER A 321 28.10 -4.92 3.66
N ASP A 322 28.04 -3.59 3.53
CA ASP A 322 28.71 -2.86 2.45
C ASP A 322 30.24 -2.98 2.55
N GLY A 323 30.81 -2.85 3.75
CA GLY A 323 32.26 -2.99 3.97
C GLY A 323 32.81 -4.39 3.65
N LEU A 324 31.99 -5.43 3.84
CA LEU A 324 32.31 -6.80 3.43
C LEU A 324 32.22 -6.98 1.92
N ASN A 325 31.14 -6.51 1.30
CA ASN A 325 30.94 -6.59 -0.15
C ASN A 325 31.98 -5.80 -0.94
N SER A 326 32.52 -4.71 -0.37
CA SER A 326 33.57 -3.92 -1.01
C SER A 326 34.97 -4.54 -0.89
N GLY A 327 35.10 -5.74 -0.31
CA GLY A 327 36.38 -6.44 -0.14
C GLY A 327 37.28 -5.89 0.96
N ARG A 328 36.96 -4.75 1.59
CA ARG A 328 37.86 -4.08 2.57
C ARG A 328 38.08 -4.89 3.84
N ILE A 329 37.04 -5.59 4.29
CA ILE A 329 37.17 -6.51 5.42
C ILE A 329 37.98 -7.74 4.99
N ALA A 330 37.68 -8.32 3.81
CA ALA A 330 38.40 -9.47 3.28
C ALA A 330 39.90 -9.19 3.07
N ASP A 331 40.26 -8.02 2.54
CA ASP A 331 41.65 -7.63 2.25
C ASP A 331 42.53 -7.58 3.50
N ARG A 332 41.96 -7.24 4.67
CA ARG A 332 42.69 -7.22 5.96
C ARG A 332 42.73 -8.59 6.62
N CYS A 333 41.75 -9.44 6.36
CA CYS A 333 41.77 -10.84 6.78
C CYS A 333 42.90 -11.65 6.12
N ILE A 334 43.57 -11.11 5.08
CA ILE A 334 44.68 -11.77 4.36
C ILE A 334 46.03 -11.58 5.09
N THR A 335 46.19 -10.55 5.92
CA THR A 335 47.53 -10.16 6.43
C THR A 335 47.86 -10.66 7.84
N ASP A 336 46.87 -10.98 8.68
CA ASP A 336 47.07 -11.42 10.07
C ASP A 336 46.17 -12.62 10.40
N THR A 337 46.73 -13.83 10.41
CA THR A 337 46.14 -15.13 10.84
C THR A 337 44.68 -15.47 10.50
N GLU A 338 44.53 -16.61 9.81
CA GLU A 338 43.29 -17.32 9.47
C GLU A 338 42.17 -16.46 8.86
N LEU A 339 42.38 -16.05 7.59
CA LEU A 339 41.36 -15.58 6.65
C LEU A 339 40.00 -16.28 6.82
N LYS A 340 40.01 -17.59 7.09
CA LYS A 340 38.82 -18.40 7.33
C LYS A 340 38.03 -17.97 8.58
N SER A 341 38.71 -17.68 9.68
CA SER A 341 38.11 -17.22 10.93
C SER A 341 37.56 -15.80 10.77
N CYS A 342 38.31 -14.92 10.10
CA CYS A 342 37.89 -13.55 9.83
C CYS A 342 36.68 -13.44 8.88
N LEU A 343 36.63 -14.26 7.82
CA LEU A 343 35.45 -14.39 6.96
C LEU A 343 34.25 -15.00 7.68
N ALA A 344 34.49 -15.97 8.58
CA ALA A 344 33.43 -16.54 9.41
C ALA A 344 32.82 -15.49 10.35
N TRP A 345 33.63 -14.60 10.94
CA TRP A 345 33.13 -13.50 11.78
C TRP A 345 32.30 -12.51 10.98
N GLY A 346 32.80 -12.10 9.80
CA GLY A 346 32.05 -11.22 8.89
C GLY A 346 30.69 -11.82 8.52
N TYR A 347 30.64 -13.13 8.26
CA TYR A 347 29.39 -13.86 8.02
C TYR A 347 28.46 -13.93 9.24
N GLU A 348 29.01 -14.15 10.44
CA GLU A 348 28.24 -14.19 11.70
C GLU A 348 27.55 -12.85 12.00
N VAL A 349 28.17 -11.71 11.66
CA VAL A 349 27.55 -10.38 11.82
C VAL A 349 26.63 -10.03 10.66
N THR A 350 27.02 -10.32 9.41
CA THR A 350 26.23 -9.89 8.25
C THR A 350 24.97 -10.68 8.05
N LYS A 351 24.93 -11.97 8.38
CA LYS A 351 23.72 -12.76 8.20
C LYS A 351 22.53 -12.22 9.01
N PRO A 352 22.64 -11.98 10.33
CA PRO A 352 21.55 -11.35 11.08
C PRO A 352 21.34 -9.88 10.66
N GLY A 353 22.40 -9.15 10.32
CA GLY A 353 22.27 -7.78 9.80
C GLY A 353 21.47 -7.69 8.49
N GLN A 354 21.74 -8.57 7.53
CA GLN A 354 20.98 -8.69 6.28
C GLN A 354 19.57 -9.17 6.53
N ALA A 355 19.35 -10.10 7.49
CA ALA A 355 18.00 -10.51 7.88
C ALA A 355 17.21 -9.32 8.45
N LEU A 356 17.84 -8.50 9.30
CA LEU A 356 17.24 -7.29 9.86
C LEU A 356 16.94 -6.24 8.77
N VAL A 357 17.89 -5.96 7.89
CA VAL A 357 17.72 -5.05 6.74
C VAL A 357 16.60 -5.55 5.83
N ASN A 358 16.64 -6.83 5.43
CA ASN A 358 15.62 -7.42 4.59
C ASN A 358 14.24 -7.39 5.26
N TRP A 359 14.18 -7.60 6.57
CA TRP A 359 12.95 -7.44 7.32
C TRP A 359 12.47 -5.98 7.26
N ALA A 360 13.29 -5.00 7.61
CA ALA A 360 12.86 -3.60 7.62
C ALA A 360 12.40 -3.10 6.23
N PHE A 361 13.08 -3.49 5.15
CA PHE A 361 12.76 -3.03 3.80
C PHE A 361 11.67 -3.85 3.10
N ASN A 362 11.57 -5.15 3.33
CA ASN A 362 10.53 -5.98 2.71
C ASN A 362 9.25 -6.07 3.56
N SER A 363 9.32 -5.62 4.81
CA SER A 363 8.24 -5.74 5.79
C SER A 363 7.83 -4.36 6.33
N LYS A 364 8.02 -3.26 5.59
CA LYS A 364 7.59 -1.91 6.01
C LYS A 364 6.11 -1.88 6.42
N ALA A 365 5.26 -2.51 5.61
CA ALA A 365 3.83 -2.69 5.88
C ALA A 365 3.50 -3.55 7.13
N ASP A 366 4.49 -4.32 7.57
CA ASP A 366 4.37 -5.40 8.52
C ASP A 366 5.06 -5.09 9.86
N LEU A 367 5.68 -3.91 9.99
CA LEU A 367 6.32 -3.40 11.21
C LEU A 367 5.34 -3.23 12.39
N PHE A 368 4.06 -3.49 12.16
CA PHE A 368 2.99 -3.40 13.16
C PHE A 368 2.24 -4.72 13.36
N ASN A 369 2.59 -5.76 12.60
CA ASN A 369 2.12 -7.11 12.88
C ASN A 369 2.93 -7.68 14.06
N PRO A 370 2.30 -8.06 15.20
CA PRO A 370 3.03 -8.50 16.39
C PRO A 370 4.03 -9.64 16.15
N GLU A 371 3.69 -10.62 15.30
CA GLU A 371 4.58 -11.73 14.98
C GLU A 371 5.79 -11.28 14.17
N LYS A 372 5.57 -10.39 13.19
CA LYS A 372 6.65 -9.85 12.36
C LYS A 372 7.50 -8.83 13.12
N VAL A 373 6.92 -8.08 14.04
CA VAL A 373 7.62 -7.26 15.03
C VAL A 373 8.51 -8.13 15.90
N ALA A 374 8.00 -9.26 16.40
CA ALA A 374 8.80 -10.19 17.18
C ALA A 374 9.96 -10.78 16.36
N ALA A 375 9.75 -11.09 15.07
CA ALA A 375 10.82 -11.51 14.18
C ALA A 375 11.88 -10.42 13.97
N GLY A 376 11.45 -9.17 13.74
CA GLY A 376 12.34 -8.02 13.63
C GLY A 376 13.18 -7.78 14.89
N ALA A 377 12.53 -7.82 16.05
CA ALA A 377 13.19 -7.75 17.35
C ALA A 377 14.22 -8.87 17.50
N ALA A 378 13.87 -10.12 17.14
CA ALA A 378 14.80 -11.23 17.18
C ALA A 378 16.01 -11.03 16.25
N PHE A 379 15.81 -10.52 15.03
CA PHE A 379 16.92 -10.22 14.11
C PHE A 379 17.81 -9.09 14.63
N ALA A 380 17.22 -8.05 15.23
CA ALA A 380 17.97 -6.95 15.83
C ALA A 380 18.84 -7.45 16.98
N LEU A 381 18.27 -8.21 17.91
CA LEU A 381 19.02 -8.78 19.05
C LEU A 381 20.14 -9.73 18.59
N GLN A 382 19.87 -10.58 17.58
CA GLN A 382 20.89 -11.45 17.00
C GLN A 382 22.03 -10.64 16.34
N PHE A 383 21.68 -9.54 15.67
CA PHE A 383 22.66 -8.65 15.07
C PHE A 383 23.51 -7.97 16.15
N GLU A 384 22.90 -7.42 17.20
CA GLU A 384 23.60 -6.78 18.31
C GLU A 384 24.54 -7.75 19.05
N GLU A 385 24.09 -8.99 19.29
CA GLU A 385 24.91 -10.04 19.91
C GLU A 385 26.13 -10.38 19.03
N ALA A 386 25.91 -10.62 17.73
CA ALA A 386 26.98 -10.90 16.79
C ALA A 386 27.96 -9.72 16.67
N LEU A 387 27.43 -8.49 16.59
CA LEU A 387 28.24 -7.28 16.53
C LEU A 387 29.07 -7.13 17.81
N ALA A 388 28.48 -7.33 18.98
CA ALA A 388 29.19 -7.25 20.26
C ALA A 388 30.34 -8.26 20.32
N LYS A 389 30.09 -9.52 19.93
CA LYS A 389 31.08 -10.60 19.88
C LYS A 389 32.31 -10.26 19.03
N HIS A 390 32.12 -9.57 17.91
CA HIS A 390 33.17 -9.30 16.92
C HIS A 390 33.66 -7.84 16.87
N SER A 391 33.04 -6.95 17.64
CA SER A 391 33.30 -5.49 17.61
C SER A 391 34.74 -5.09 17.93
N ALA A 392 35.47 -5.90 18.70
CA ALA A 392 36.87 -5.65 19.06
C ALA A 392 37.86 -5.91 17.90
N ILE A 393 37.42 -6.64 16.85
CA ILE A 393 38.26 -7.02 15.72
C ILE A 393 37.86 -6.22 14.46
N LEU A 394 36.57 -5.89 14.34
CA LEU A 394 36.07 -5.02 13.28
C LEU A 394 36.54 -3.57 13.50
N ARG A 395 36.97 -2.89 12.43
CA ARG A 395 37.46 -1.52 12.53
C ARG A 395 36.34 -0.54 12.25
N ALA A 396 36.37 0.61 12.91
CA ALA A 396 35.40 1.68 12.68
C ALA A 396 35.44 2.16 11.21
N SER A 397 36.63 2.13 10.58
CA SER A 397 36.83 2.45 9.15
C SER A 397 36.08 1.55 8.16
N ASP A 398 35.49 0.44 8.63
CA ASP A 398 34.62 -0.42 7.82
C ASP A 398 33.19 0.11 7.69
N LEU A 399 32.81 1.04 8.56
CA LEU A 399 31.49 1.64 8.60
C LEU A 399 31.35 2.77 7.55
N ILE A 400 31.80 2.51 6.32
CA ILE A 400 31.98 3.52 5.27
C ILE A 400 30.67 4.18 4.80
N THR A 401 29.55 3.48 4.92
CA THR A 401 28.23 3.99 4.53
C THR A 401 27.41 4.42 5.74
N LEU A 402 27.89 4.26 6.97
CA LEU A 402 27.14 4.59 8.18
C LEU A 402 26.62 6.04 8.18
N GLN A 403 27.47 7.01 7.80
CA GLN A 403 27.03 8.42 7.70
C GLN A 403 25.90 8.58 6.69
N LYS A 404 26.01 7.91 5.54
CA LYS A 404 25.03 7.98 4.45
C LYS A 404 23.71 7.36 4.90
N GLU A 405 23.75 6.19 5.52
CA GLU A 405 22.55 5.47 5.98
C GLU A 405 21.86 6.18 7.15
N LEU A 406 22.62 6.79 8.07
CA LEU A 406 22.04 7.62 9.12
C LEU A 406 21.52 8.95 8.61
N ALA A 407 22.19 9.58 7.63
CA ALA A 407 21.68 10.80 7.00
C ALA A 407 20.38 10.54 6.23
N LYS A 408 20.21 9.37 5.62
CA LYS A 408 18.91 8.96 5.08
C LYS A 408 17.85 8.91 6.17
N SER A 409 18.20 8.37 7.35
CA SER A 409 17.24 8.09 8.42
C SER A 409 16.90 9.25 9.34
N LEU A 410 17.85 10.15 9.56
CA LEU A 410 17.75 11.24 10.52
C LEU A 410 17.91 12.61 9.84
N GLY A 411 18.07 12.64 8.52
CA GLY A 411 18.32 13.86 7.76
C GLY A 411 19.51 14.64 8.31
N ALA A 412 19.32 15.95 8.45
CA ALA A 412 20.32 16.85 9.02
C ALA A 412 20.58 16.64 10.53
N ALA A 413 19.75 15.85 11.23
CA ALA A 413 19.96 15.54 12.64
C ALA A 413 20.95 14.39 12.87
N ALA A 414 21.37 13.67 11.82
CA ALA A 414 22.36 12.61 11.93
C ALA A 414 23.69 13.17 12.46
N PRO A 415 24.20 12.72 13.63
CA PRO A 415 25.48 13.19 14.12
C PRO A 415 26.61 12.75 13.18
N PRO A 416 27.62 13.62 12.95
CA PRO A 416 28.72 13.30 12.06
C PRO A 416 29.45 12.04 12.54
N VAL A 417 29.65 11.10 11.62
CA VAL A 417 30.40 9.86 11.81
C VAL A 417 31.88 10.18 11.62
N GLU A 418 32.53 10.53 12.73
CA GLU A 418 33.97 10.82 12.77
C GLU A 418 34.75 9.51 12.95
N LEU A 419 34.90 8.78 11.84
CA LEU A 419 35.88 7.69 11.77
C LEU A 419 37.25 8.36 11.71
N GLY A 420 37.92 8.51 12.85
CA GLY A 420 39.24 9.15 12.91
C GLY A 420 40.23 8.57 11.90
N THR A 421 41.32 9.28 11.64
CA THR A 421 42.43 8.75 10.82
C THR A 421 43.14 7.55 11.47
N ASP A 422 42.79 7.24 12.71
CA ASP A 422 43.25 6.10 13.46
C ASP A 422 42.75 4.80 12.83
N LYS A 423 43.68 4.12 12.16
CA LYS A 423 43.43 2.84 11.50
C LYS A 423 43.15 1.72 12.49
N ASP A 424 43.44 1.90 13.78
CA ASP A 424 43.29 0.88 14.81
C ASP A 424 42.05 1.10 15.68
N LEU A 425 41.28 2.16 15.42
CA LEU A 425 39.99 2.38 16.06
C LEU A 425 39.02 1.25 15.71
N THR A 426 38.62 0.48 16.72
CA THR A 426 37.69 -0.65 16.57
C THR A 426 36.24 -0.19 16.73
N ILE A 427 35.29 -0.99 16.22
CA ILE A 427 33.87 -0.75 16.45
C ILE A 427 33.58 -0.75 17.96
N ALA A 428 34.21 -1.62 18.76
CA ALA A 428 34.02 -1.68 20.21
C ALA A 428 34.35 -0.35 20.90
N SER A 429 35.41 0.33 20.47
CA SER A 429 35.81 1.64 21.01
C SER A 429 34.99 2.81 20.46
N PHE A 430 34.64 2.77 19.17
CA PHE A 430 33.94 3.85 18.49
C PHE A 430 32.45 3.89 18.87
N LEU A 431 31.80 2.73 18.83
CA LEU A 431 30.35 2.63 18.80
C LEU A 431 29.67 3.17 20.07
N PRO A 432 30.13 2.89 21.31
CA PRO A 432 29.45 3.41 22.50
C PRO A 432 29.36 4.94 22.55
N ALA A 433 30.44 5.64 22.20
CA ALA A 433 30.47 7.10 22.17
C ALA A 433 29.61 7.67 21.04
N TYR A 434 29.58 7.00 19.89
CA TYR A 434 28.74 7.39 18.77
C TYR A 434 27.25 7.14 19.04
N VAL A 435 26.91 5.99 19.64
CA VAL A 435 25.55 5.61 20.03
C VAL A 435 24.93 6.66 20.93
N GLU A 436 25.66 7.19 21.91
CA GLU A 436 25.10 8.22 22.79
C GLU A 436 24.73 9.50 22.02
N LYS A 437 25.58 9.91 21.06
CA LYS A 437 25.29 11.05 20.17
C LYS A 437 24.08 10.76 19.27
N ALA A 438 24.04 9.57 18.67
CA ALA A 438 22.96 9.14 17.77
C ALA A 438 21.64 8.97 18.52
N LYS A 439 21.66 8.45 19.75
CA LYS A 439 20.50 8.27 20.61
C LYS A 439 19.81 9.60 20.89
N ILE A 440 20.56 10.65 21.20
CA ILE A 440 19.99 12.00 21.37
C ILE A 440 19.26 12.47 20.10
N ALA A 441 19.84 12.26 18.92
CA ALA A 441 19.21 12.61 17.65
C ALA A 441 17.97 11.76 17.34
N ILE A 442 18.02 10.46 17.63
CA ILE A 442 16.93 9.50 17.41
C ILE A 442 15.77 9.77 18.38
N GLU A 443 16.04 10.03 19.66
CA GLU A 443 15.03 10.40 20.65
C GLU A 443 14.41 11.78 20.38
N ALA A 444 15.14 12.66 19.69
CA ALA A 444 14.58 13.91 19.18
C ALA A 444 13.69 13.69 17.93
N ASN A 445 13.81 12.56 17.23
CA ASN A 445 13.07 12.30 15.99
C ASN A 445 11.54 12.31 16.16
N PRO A 446 10.92 11.64 17.17
CA PRO A 446 9.48 11.78 17.41
C PRO A 446 9.03 13.24 17.63
N LYS A 447 9.88 14.06 18.26
CA LYS A 447 9.62 15.50 18.43
C LYS A 447 9.75 16.24 17.10
N ASN A 448 10.68 15.86 16.24
CA ASN A 448 10.80 16.40 14.89
C ASN A 448 9.59 16.05 14.02
N VAL A 449 9.13 14.79 14.02
CA VAL A 449 7.90 14.38 13.34
C VAL A 449 6.71 15.19 13.85
N SER A 450 6.52 15.28 15.17
CA SER A 450 5.44 16.08 15.76
C SER A 450 5.53 17.57 15.39
N ARG A 451 6.74 18.15 15.42
CA ARG A 451 7.02 19.53 15.00
C ARG A 451 6.69 19.73 13.53
N LEU A 452 7.11 18.82 12.65
CA LEU A 452 6.86 18.89 11.21
C LEU A 452 5.38 18.73 10.90
N THR A 453 4.67 17.79 11.54
CA THR A 453 3.21 17.65 11.44
C THR A 453 2.48 18.92 11.86
N ALA A 454 2.90 19.54 12.97
CA ALA A 454 2.35 20.81 13.42
C ALA A 454 2.65 21.95 12.43
N LEU A 455 3.87 22.00 11.89
CA LEU A 455 4.28 23.01 10.92
C LEU A 455 3.50 22.87 9.60
N ILE A 456 3.43 21.66 9.03
CA ILE A 456 2.62 21.32 7.85
C ILE A 456 1.17 21.76 8.06
N SER A 457 0.59 21.40 9.21
CA SER A 457 -0.79 21.78 9.54
C SER A 457 -0.96 23.30 9.65
N SER A 458 -0.01 24.01 10.25
CA SER A 458 -0.02 25.47 10.37
C SER A 458 0.12 26.20 9.03
N LYS A 459 0.70 25.53 8.01
CA LYS A 459 0.79 26.01 6.63
C LYS A 459 -0.48 25.71 5.82
N GLY A 460 -1.51 25.17 6.46
CA GLY A 460 -2.75 24.78 5.79
C GLY A 460 -2.55 23.57 4.90
N LEU A 461 -1.52 22.75 5.12
CA LEU A 461 -1.33 21.53 4.34
C LEU A 461 -2.12 20.36 4.95
N GLY A 462 -2.59 19.47 4.09
CA GLY A 462 -3.19 18.19 4.42
C GLY A 462 -2.45 17.06 3.72
N PHE A 463 -2.61 15.83 4.21
CA PHE A 463 -2.01 14.66 3.59
C PHE A 463 -3.13 13.80 3.00
N TYR A 464 -3.02 13.44 1.73
CA TYR A 464 -4.01 12.66 1.03
C TYR A 464 -3.50 11.23 0.83
N THR A 465 -4.26 10.25 1.30
CA THR A 465 -3.86 8.84 1.32
C THR A 465 -4.88 7.94 0.63
N MET A 466 -4.44 6.75 0.24
CA MET A 466 -5.34 5.69 -0.20
C MET A 466 -6.32 5.25 0.90
N GLU A 467 -5.85 5.13 2.16
CA GLU A 467 -6.69 4.75 3.30
C GLU A 467 -7.79 5.78 3.55
N GLN A 468 -7.44 7.06 3.46
CA GLN A 468 -8.37 8.16 3.57
C GLN A 468 -9.40 8.12 2.44
N GLU A 469 -8.99 7.89 1.19
CA GLU A 469 -9.95 7.78 0.08
C GLU A 469 -10.93 6.62 0.32
N ALA A 470 -10.46 5.49 0.86
CA ALA A 470 -11.32 4.36 1.21
C ALA A 470 -12.24 4.64 2.42
N ASP A 471 -11.75 5.35 3.44
CA ASP A 471 -12.55 5.77 4.61
C ASP A 471 -13.62 6.80 4.22
N ASP A 472 -13.31 7.75 3.34
CA ASP A 472 -14.24 8.74 2.83
C ASP A 472 -15.38 8.03 2.04
N VAL A 473 -15.03 7.11 1.13
CA VAL A 473 -16.00 6.27 0.40
C VAL A 473 -16.85 5.41 1.35
N ALA A 474 -16.24 4.80 2.37
CA ALA A 474 -16.97 4.04 3.36
C ALA A 474 -17.98 4.92 4.11
N THR A 475 -17.59 6.13 4.50
CA THR A 475 -18.45 7.07 5.22
C THR A 475 -19.66 7.49 4.38
N GLU A 476 -19.46 7.78 3.09
CA GLU A 476 -20.54 8.10 2.16
C GLU A 476 -21.53 6.95 1.96
N ILE A 477 -21.02 5.74 1.70
CA ILE A 477 -21.89 4.62 1.38
C ILE A 477 -22.66 4.13 2.60
N LEU A 478 -22.10 4.26 3.80
CA LEU A 478 -22.76 3.82 5.03
C LEU A 478 -23.94 4.71 5.41
N ILE A 479 -23.83 6.04 5.26
CA ILE A 479 -24.98 6.91 5.52
C ILE A 479 -26.13 6.65 4.53
N GLU A 480 -25.79 6.33 3.29
CA GLU A 480 -26.72 5.91 2.24
C GLU A 480 -27.41 4.56 2.54
N LEU A 481 -26.88 3.78 3.47
CA LEU A 481 -27.46 2.54 3.99
C LEU A 481 -28.19 2.75 5.34
N GLY A 482 -28.29 4.00 5.81
CA GLY A 482 -28.92 4.39 7.06
C GLY A 482 -28.10 4.13 8.32
N PHE A 483 -26.78 4.00 8.19
CA PHE A 483 -25.86 3.97 9.33
C PHE A 483 -25.50 5.40 9.76
N ASP A 484 -25.20 5.59 11.04
CA ASP A 484 -24.60 6.83 11.52
C ASP A 484 -23.16 6.94 10.99
N PRO A 485 -22.78 7.99 10.24
CA PRO A 485 -21.41 8.12 9.73
C PRO A 485 -20.37 8.23 10.84
N ASP A 486 -20.73 8.62 12.08
CA ASP A 486 -19.79 8.62 13.21
C ASP A 486 -19.31 7.21 13.56
N LEU A 487 -20.02 6.16 13.14
CA LEU A 487 -19.56 4.77 13.27
C LEU A 487 -18.21 4.52 12.59
N VAL A 488 -17.87 5.26 11.52
CA VAL A 488 -16.53 5.14 10.91
C VAL A 488 -15.46 5.65 11.87
N VAL A 489 -15.70 6.78 12.53
CA VAL A 489 -14.79 7.33 13.55
C VAL A 489 -14.67 6.37 14.74
N GLN A 490 -15.80 5.89 15.26
CA GLN A 490 -15.81 4.96 16.39
C GLN A 490 -15.10 3.65 16.05
N ASN A 491 -15.29 3.11 14.86
CA ASN A 491 -14.62 1.89 14.41
C ASN A 491 -13.09 2.04 14.49
N TRP A 492 -12.53 3.15 13.98
CA TRP A 492 -11.09 3.41 14.07
C TRP A 492 -10.61 3.63 15.50
N LEU A 493 -11.41 4.26 16.37
CA LEU A 493 -11.10 4.34 17.80
C LEU A 493 -11.13 2.97 18.50
N HIS A 494 -12.02 2.05 18.08
CA HIS A 494 -12.04 0.67 18.57
C HIS A 494 -10.82 -0.14 18.08
N PHE A 495 -10.36 0.07 16.84
CA PHE A 495 -9.10 -0.48 16.36
C PHE A 495 -7.91 0.04 17.17
N LEU A 496 -7.88 1.35 17.43
CA LEU A 496 -6.86 1.99 18.26
C LEU A 496 -6.82 1.44 19.70
N ASP A 497 -7.96 1.04 20.26
CA ASP A 497 -8.01 0.40 21.59
C ASP A 497 -7.38 -0.99 21.62
N ARG A 498 -7.41 -1.69 20.48
CA ARG A 498 -6.85 -3.03 20.33
C ARG A 498 -5.37 -2.98 19.94
N SER A 499 -4.89 -1.86 19.42
CA SER A 499 -3.50 -1.69 19.04
C SER A 499 -2.62 -1.35 20.26
N ALA A 500 -1.33 -1.66 20.17
CA ALA A 500 -0.35 -1.31 21.20
C ALA A 500 0.10 0.16 21.12
N GLN A 501 -0.64 1.03 20.42
CA GLN A 501 -0.21 2.39 20.16
C GLN A 501 -0.27 3.26 21.44
N PRO A 502 0.82 3.97 21.79
CA PRO A 502 0.89 4.78 23.02
C PRO A 502 -0.03 6.01 22.99
N GLN A 503 -0.49 6.42 21.81
CA GLN A 503 -1.28 7.63 21.60
C GLN A 503 -2.80 7.46 21.74
N LYS A 504 -3.29 6.26 22.15
CA LYS A 504 -4.73 5.96 22.18
C LYS A 504 -5.57 6.94 23.02
N GLU A 505 -5.14 7.22 24.26
CA GLU A 505 -5.88 8.10 25.17
C GLU A 505 -5.83 9.55 24.71
N ALA A 506 -4.66 9.99 24.21
CA ALA A 506 -4.49 11.32 23.63
C ALA A 506 -5.38 11.52 22.40
N CYS A 507 -5.51 10.48 21.56
CA CYS A 507 -6.39 10.51 20.39
C CYS A 507 -7.86 10.68 20.78
N LYS A 508 -8.35 9.85 21.72
CA LYS A 508 -9.72 9.92 22.21
C LYS A 508 -10.04 11.25 22.87
N ALA A 509 -9.11 11.78 23.68
CA ALA A 509 -9.25 13.11 24.26
C ALA A 509 -9.30 14.21 23.19
N ASN A 510 -8.50 14.08 22.13
CA ASN A 510 -8.53 15.00 21.00
C ASN A 510 -9.87 14.90 20.24
N TYR A 511 -10.37 13.69 19.94
CA TYR A 511 -11.68 13.47 19.33
C TYR A 511 -12.81 14.08 20.17
N ALA A 512 -12.84 13.84 21.48
CA ALA A 512 -13.81 14.43 22.40
C ALA A 512 -13.79 15.97 22.42
N SER A 513 -12.65 16.57 22.06
CA SER A 513 -12.50 18.02 21.90
C SER A 513 -12.91 18.55 20.52
N GLY A 514 -13.33 17.68 19.60
CA GLY A 514 -13.62 17.98 18.20
C GLY A 514 -12.37 17.99 17.31
N PHE A 515 -11.37 17.18 17.64
CA PHE A 515 -10.07 17.09 16.96
C PHE A 515 -9.40 18.45 16.73
N LYS A 516 -9.25 19.24 17.80
CA LYS A 516 -8.67 20.60 17.75
C LYS A 516 -7.16 20.61 17.46
N THR A 517 -6.47 19.52 17.78
CA THR A 517 -5.03 19.39 17.57
C THR A 517 -4.77 18.54 16.32
N PRO A 518 -3.78 18.89 15.47
CA PRO A 518 -3.36 18.04 14.37
C PRO A 518 -3.02 16.62 14.84
N VAL A 519 -3.42 15.63 14.05
CA VAL A 519 -3.13 14.22 14.32
C VAL A 519 -1.98 13.75 13.44
N TRP A 520 -1.05 13.03 14.04
CA TRP A 520 0.04 12.40 13.30
C TRP A 520 -0.50 11.29 12.41
N ILE A 521 -0.12 11.31 11.13
CA ILE A 521 -0.55 10.34 10.12
C ILE A 521 -0.04 8.91 10.36
N GLY A 522 1.01 8.73 11.17
CA GLY A 522 1.78 7.50 11.21
C GLY A 522 2.93 7.55 10.21
N LEU A 523 3.43 6.38 9.79
CA LEU A 523 4.43 6.31 8.73
C LEU A 523 3.72 6.44 7.38
N SER A 524 4.17 7.33 6.49
CA SER A 524 3.62 7.46 5.12
C SER A 524 3.80 6.20 4.27
N THR A 525 4.75 5.34 4.66
CA THR A 525 5.02 4.05 4.02
C THR A 525 4.22 2.90 4.62
N GLU A 526 3.48 3.15 5.72
CA GLU A 526 2.53 2.18 6.24
C GLU A 526 1.32 2.15 5.30
N PRO A 527 0.94 0.99 4.76
CA PRO A 527 -0.22 0.90 3.88
C PRO A 527 -1.49 1.31 4.62
N HIS A 528 -1.59 0.98 5.91
CA HIS A 528 -2.69 1.37 6.79
C HIS A 528 -2.21 2.45 7.76
N HIS A 529 -2.21 3.71 7.33
CA HIS A 529 -1.88 4.87 8.17
C HIS A 529 -2.55 4.78 9.56
N GLY A 530 -1.96 5.45 10.56
CA GLY A 530 -2.35 5.25 11.96
C GLY A 530 -3.84 5.46 12.24
N ASP A 531 -4.46 4.55 13.00
CA ASP A 531 -5.90 4.55 13.30
C ASP A 531 -6.44 5.89 13.80
N CYS A 532 -5.65 6.63 14.61
CA CYS A 532 -6.05 7.96 15.08
C CYS A 532 -6.21 8.96 13.93
N TYR A 533 -5.32 8.91 12.92
CA TYR A 533 -5.39 9.77 11.74
C TYR A 533 -6.61 9.42 10.88
N ARG A 534 -6.93 8.14 10.76
CA ARG A 534 -8.12 7.66 10.06
C ARG A 534 -9.41 8.13 10.73
N ALA A 535 -9.49 8.00 12.06
CA ALA A 535 -10.57 8.57 12.86
C ALA A 535 -10.68 10.10 12.68
N TYR A 536 -9.54 10.80 12.72
CA TYR A 536 -9.48 12.24 12.46
C TYR A 536 -9.98 12.60 11.06
N ASN A 537 -9.59 11.87 10.03
CA ASN A 537 -9.98 12.15 8.65
C ASN A 537 -11.46 11.94 8.43
N ALA A 538 -12.02 10.81 8.87
CA ALA A 538 -13.46 10.55 8.82
C ALA A 538 -14.25 11.65 9.56
N PHE A 539 -13.75 12.12 10.71
CA PHE A 539 -14.35 13.27 11.39
C PHE A 539 -14.29 14.56 10.57
N GLN A 540 -13.14 14.89 9.97
CA GLN A 540 -13.02 16.07 9.12
C GLN A 540 -13.90 15.95 7.86
N GLU A 541 -14.05 14.76 7.31
CA GLU A 541 -14.93 14.47 6.17
C GLU A 541 -16.39 14.80 6.52
N MET A 542 -16.88 14.28 7.64
CA MET A 542 -18.22 14.61 8.14
C MET A 542 -18.42 16.09 8.40
N LYS A 543 -17.43 16.74 9.02
CA LYS A 543 -17.49 18.17 9.33
C LYS A 543 -17.53 19.03 8.07
N ASN A 544 -16.65 18.75 7.12
CA ASN A 544 -16.55 19.53 5.90
C ASN A 544 -17.77 19.28 5.00
N HIS A 545 -18.36 18.08 5.04
CA HIS A 545 -19.48 17.69 4.19
C HIS A 545 -20.81 17.56 4.94
N GLN A 546 -20.97 18.35 6.00
CA GLN A 546 -22.17 18.32 6.83
C GLN A 546 -23.47 18.39 6.00
N ALA A 547 -23.54 19.24 4.98
CA ALA A 547 -24.72 19.37 4.12
C ALA A 547 -25.08 18.06 3.36
N PHE A 548 -24.06 17.32 2.89
CA PHE A 548 -24.26 16.00 2.28
C PHE A 548 -24.79 15.03 3.33
N PHE A 549 -24.16 14.95 4.50
CA PHE A 549 -24.58 13.99 5.52
C PHE A 549 -25.98 14.30 6.07
N GLU A 550 -26.31 15.55 6.37
CA GLU A 550 -27.67 15.94 6.83
C GLU A 550 -28.77 15.55 5.83
N LYS A 551 -28.49 15.63 4.53
CA LYS A 551 -29.45 15.23 3.49
C LYS A 551 -29.76 13.72 3.52
N HIS A 552 -28.81 12.88 3.91
CA HIS A 552 -28.94 11.42 3.89
C HIS A 552 -29.28 10.79 5.25
N LYS A 553 -29.36 11.58 6.34
CA LYS A 553 -29.72 11.07 7.70
C LYS A 553 -31.11 10.43 7.82
N VAL A 554 -32.00 10.64 6.84
CA VAL A 554 -33.39 10.14 6.88
C VAL A 554 -33.55 8.72 6.32
N VAL A 555 -32.47 8.08 5.88
CA VAL A 555 -32.51 6.72 5.33
C VAL A 555 -32.77 5.70 6.44
N LYS A 556 -33.76 4.83 6.24
CA LYS A 556 -34.00 3.71 7.16
C LYS A 556 -32.83 2.75 7.07
N LYS A 557 -32.19 2.48 8.22
CA LYS A 557 -31.13 1.49 8.35
C LYS A 557 -31.55 0.15 7.75
N ILE A 558 -30.72 -0.39 6.87
CA ILE A 558 -30.88 -1.75 6.35
C ILE A 558 -30.49 -2.74 7.46
N GLU A 559 -31.28 -3.80 7.63
CA GLU A 559 -31.00 -4.87 8.57
C GLU A 559 -30.65 -6.13 7.77
N ALA A 560 -29.59 -6.82 8.18
CA ALA A 560 -29.22 -8.06 7.52
C ALA A 560 -30.14 -9.22 7.93
N PRO A 561 -30.39 -10.20 7.05
CA PRO A 561 -31.28 -11.33 7.33
C PRO A 561 -30.63 -12.36 8.25
N GLY A 562 -31.41 -12.97 9.15
CA GLY A 562 -30.95 -14.00 10.09
C GLY A 562 -31.19 -13.65 11.56
N GLY A 563 -30.51 -14.36 12.46
CA GLY A 563 -30.50 -14.07 13.90
C GLY A 563 -29.65 -12.85 14.26
N SER A 564 -29.39 -12.67 15.56
CA SER A 564 -28.47 -11.61 16.03
C SER A 564 -27.04 -11.85 15.54
N TRP A 565 -26.21 -10.81 15.53
CA TRP A 565 -24.79 -10.95 15.20
C TRP A 565 -24.10 -11.99 16.10
N GLU A 566 -24.43 -11.96 17.39
CA GLU A 566 -23.91 -12.88 18.39
C GLU A 566 -24.28 -14.32 18.08
N ASP A 567 -25.51 -14.58 17.65
CA ASP A 567 -25.97 -15.92 17.23
C ASP A 567 -25.17 -16.41 16.01
N VAL A 568 -25.01 -15.53 15.00
CA VAL A 568 -24.29 -15.87 13.76
C VAL A 568 -22.80 -16.12 14.05
N VAL A 569 -22.17 -15.31 14.90
CA VAL A 569 -20.78 -15.49 15.34
C VAL A 569 -20.63 -16.77 16.16
N ALA A 570 -21.60 -17.11 17.01
CA ALA A 570 -21.57 -18.34 17.80
C ALA A 570 -21.51 -19.60 16.93
N THR A 571 -22.07 -19.58 15.71
CA THR A 571 -21.99 -20.72 14.77
C THR A 571 -20.56 -21.07 14.36
N MET A 572 -19.63 -20.12 14.44
CA MET A 572 -18.21 -20.35 14.16
C MET A 572 -17.55 -21.29 15.17
N LYS A 573 -18.01 -21.31 16.44
CA LYS A 573 -17.43 -22.17 17.49
C LYS A 573 -17.70 -23.66 17.27
N GLY A 574 -18.77 -23.99 16.54
CA GLY A 574 -19.20 -25.38 16.30
C GLY A 574 -18.74 -25.98 14.97
N LYS A 575 -18.15 -25.18 14.07
CA LYS A 575 -17.77 -25.65 12.72
C LYS A 575 -16.26 -25.64 12.56
N SER A 576 -15.75 -26.73 12.00
CA SER A 576 -14.35 -26.84 11.62
C SER A 576 -14.10 -25.99 10.37
N PHE A 577 -13.23 -24.98 10.48
CA PHE A 577 -12.61 -24.36 9.31
C PHE A 577 -12.04 -25.47 8.41
N ILE A 578 -12.33 -25.40 7.11
CA ILE A 578 -11.86 -26.39 6.14
C ILE A 578 -10.41 -26.10 5.80
N ALA A 579 -9.58 -27.15 5.71
CA ALA A 579 -8.21 -27.00 5.24
C ALA A 579 -8.23 -26.51 3.80
N ILE A 580 -7.38 -25.53 3.49
CA ILE A 580 -7.16 -25.12 2.11
C ILE A 580 -6.30 -26.20 1.46
N PRO A 581 -6.77 -26.88 0.40
CA PRO A 581 -6.00 -27.93 -0.23
C PRO A 581 -4.74 -27.34 -0.85
N VAL A 582 -3.56 -27.72 -0.33
CA VAL A 582 -2.26 -27.42 -0.94
C VAL A 582 -2.07 -28.41 -2.09
N LYS A 583 -2.08 -27.90 -3.31
CA LYS A 583 -1.78 -28.69 -4.52
C LYS A 583 -0.36 -28.49 -4.97
#